data_AF-A0A6P0KKA7-F1
#
_entry.id   AF-A0A6P0KKA7-F1
#
_cell.length_a   1.000
_cell.length_b   1.000
_cell.length_c   1.000
_cell.angle_alpha   90.00
_cell.angle_beta   90.00
_cell.angle_gamma   90.00
#
_symmetry.space_group_name_H-M   'P 1'
#
loop_
_entity.id
_entity.type
_entity.pdbx_description
1 polymer ?
#
loop_
_entity_poly.entity_id
_entity_poly.type
_entity_poly.pdbx_seq_one_letter_code
_entity_poly.pdbx_strand_id
1 'polypeptide(L)'
;MNNQPPKRINATLPEPLAQFVAEMTGENGLYETPSEFVRDLIRKHMEKTAAAERYAINSLLRQSLHENSYTPLTEDDADTIRHSLS
;
A
#
# COMPACT_ATOMS: atom_id res chain seq x y z
N MET A 1 7.48 -2.58 23.06
CA MET A 1 6.56 -3.33 22.19
C MET A 1 5.15 -3.03 22.65
N ASN A 2 4.33 -2.35 21.84
CA ASN A 2 2.96 -2.00 22.25
C ASN A 2 2.12 -3.28 22.32
N ASN A 3 1.76 -3.67 23.54
CA ASN A 3 1.03 -4.90 23.86
C ASN A 3 -0.49 -4.69 23.75
N GLN A 4 -0.93 -3.95 22.73
CA GLN A 4 -2.36 -3.66 22.55
C GLN A 4 -3.04 -4.92 22.01
N PRO A 5 -4.13 -5.41 22.63
CA PRO A 5 -4.80 -6.62 22.17
C PRO A 5 -5.30 -6.43 20.74
N PRO A 6 -5.25 -7.48 19.91
CA PRO A 6 -5.67 -7.39 18.51
C PRO A 6 -7.14 -6.94 18.45
N LYS A 7 -7.39 -5.88 17.66
CA LYS A 7 -8.75 -5.37 17.46
C LYS A 7 -9.58 -6.42 16.75
N ARG A 8 -10.69 -6.84 17.36
CA ARG A 8 -11.63 -7.79 16.78
C ARG A 8 -12.54 -7.09 15.77
N ILE A 9 -12.72 -7.72 14.63
CA ILE A 9 -13.63 -7.28 13.57
C ILE A 9 -14.56 -8.45 13.28
N ASN A 10 -15.86 -8.20 13.28
CA ASN A 10 -16.86 -9.16 12.82
C ASN A 10 -17.25 -8.76 11.40
N ALA A 11 -17.14 -9.68 10.45
CA ALA A 11 -17.49 -9.45 9.05
C ALA A 11 -18.37 -10.61 8.57
N THR A 12 -19.43 -10.28 7.82
CA THR A 12 -20.26 -11.27 7.15
C THR A 12 -19.72 -11.53 5.77
N LEU A 13 -19.48 -12.80 5.46
CA LEU A 13 -19.03 -13.24 4.14
C LEU A 13 -20.23 -13.77 3.35
N PRO A 14 -20.38 -13.40 2.07
CA PRO A 14 -21.28 -14.10 1.15
C PRO A 14 -20.97 -15.59 1.07
N GLU A 15 -22.01 -16.39 0.84
CA GLU A 15 -21.93 -17.86 0.82
C GLU A 15 -20.78 -18.42 -0.04
N PRO A 16 -20.52 -17.95 -1.28
CA PRO A 16 -19.42 -18.47 -2.09
C PRO A 16 -18.04 -18.18 -1.49
N LEU A 17 -17.89 -17.03 -0.81
CA LEU A 17 -16.64 -16.67 -0.16
C LEU A 17 -16.44 -17.48 1.13
N ALA A 18 -17.51 -17.77 1.87
CA ALA A 18 -17.45 -18.62 3.05
C ALA A 18 -17.03 -20.06 2.68
N GLN A 19 -17.58 -20.61 1.59
CA GLN A 19 -17.19 -21.93 1.07
C GLN A 19 -15.72 -21.97 0.67
N PHE A 20 -15.26 -20.96 -0.09
CA PHE A 20 -13.86 -20.88 -0.46
C PHE A 20 -12.93 -20.78 0.75
N VAL A 21 -13.27 -19.96 1.75
CA VAL A 21 -12.48 -19.87 2.99
C VAL A 21 -12.46 -21.21 3.71
N ALA A 22 -13.58 -21.94 3.75
CA ALA A 22 -13.67 -23.27 4.34
C ALA A 22 -12.84 -24.32 3.59
N GLU A 23 -12.72 -24.25 2.26
CA GLU A 23 -11.81 -25.12 1.49
C GLU A 23 -10.34 -24.81 1.80
N MET A 24 -10.02 -23.53 1.99
CA MET A 24 -8.67 -23.09 2.36
C MET A 24 -8.32 -23.40 3.83
N THR A 25 -9.32 -23.70 4.67
CA THR A 25 -9.16 -23.96 6.11
C THR A 25 -9.77 -25.30 6.51
N GLY A 26 -8.96 -26.32 6.76
CA GLY A 26 -9.44 -27.67 7.09
C GLY A 26 -8.29 -28.66 7.19
N GLU A 27 -8.58 -29.96 7.29
CA GLU A 27 -7.55 -31.01 7.45
C GLU A 27 -6.49 -31.03 6.33
N ASN A 28 -6.85 -30.58 5.12
CA ASN A 28 -5.94 -30.41 3.99
C ASN A 28 -5.76 -28.94 3.57
N GLY A 29 -6.29 -28.00 4.36
CA GLY A 29 -6.20 -26.57 4.09
C GLY A 29 -4.81 -26.02 4.43
N LEU A 30 -4.43 -24.91 3.78
CA LEU A 30 -3.16 -24.24 4.05
C LEU A 30 -3.16 -23.49 5.38
N TYR A 31 -4.34 -23.25 5.95
CA TYR A 31 -4.54 -22.46 7.16
C TYR A 31 -5.35 -23.23 8.20
N GLU A 32 -5.05 -23.02 9.48
CA GLU A 32 -5.72 -23.71 10.58
C GLU A 32 -7.08 -23.07 10.90
N THR A 33 -7.20 -21.75 10.65
CA THR A 33 -8.43 -21.02 10.94
C THR A 33 -8.79 -20.01 9.84
N PRO A 34 -10.09 -19.74 9.61
CA PRO A 34 -10.54 -18.64 8.74
C PRO A 34 -9.91 -17.29 9.08
N SER A 35 -9.73 -17.02 10.38
CA SER A 35 -9.11 -15.77 10.83
C SER A 35 -7.63 -15.66 10.44
N GLU A 36 -6.92 -16.77 10.29
CA GLU A 36 -5.54 -16.79 9.80
C GLU A 36 -5.49 -16.51 8.31
N PHE A 37 -6.33 -17.20 7.53
CA PHE A 37 -6.45 -16.97 6.09
C PHE A 37 -6.75 -15.49 5.78
N VAL A 38 -7.74 -14.90 6.47
CA VAL A 38 -8.12 -13.49 6.27
C VAL A 38 -7.00 -12.53 6.67
N ARG A 39 -6.29 -12.80 7.77
CA ARG A 39 -5.14 -11.97 8.17
C ARG A 39 -4.02 -12.01 7.13
N ASP A 40 -3.75 -13.18 6.57
CA ASP A 40 -2.73 -13.33 5.53
C ASP A 40 -3.15 -12.67 4.20
N LEU A 41 -4.43 -12.79 3.83
CA LEU A 41 -5.00 -12.11 2.67
C LEU A 41 -4.86 -10.58 2.79
N ILE A 42 -5.17 -10.02 3.96
CA ILE A 42 -5.01 -8.58 4.23
C ILE A 42 -3.55 -8.17 4.11
N ARG A 43 -2.62 -8.96 4.67
CA ARG A 43 -1.18 -8.67 4.58
C ARG A 43 -0.71 -8.63 3.12
N LYS A 44 -1.04 -9.66 2.33
CA LYS A 44 -0.73 -9.74 0.90
C LYS A 44 -1.33 -8.57 0.12
N HIS A 45 -2.55 -8.16 0.47
CA HIS A 45 -3.19 -6.99 -0.13
C HIS A 45 -2.44 -5.70 0.20
N MET A 46 -2.07 -5.48 1.46
CA MET A 46 -1.28 -4.32 1.88
C MET A 46 0.08 -4.25 1.17
N GLU A 47 0.78 -5.37 1.09
CA GLU A 47 2.07 -5.47 0.39
C GLU A 47 1.94 -5.14 -1.10
N LYS A 48 0.89 -5.67 -1.75
CA LYS A 48 0.62 -5.39 -3.17
C LYS A 48 0.30 -3.92 -3.40
N THR A 49 -0.52 -3.31 -2.55
CA THR A 49 -0.87 -1.89 -2.64
C THR A 49 0.35 -1.00 -2.42
N ALA A 50 1.16 -1.27 -1.39
CA ALA A 50 2.40 -0.52 -1.14
C ALA A 50 3.41 -0.67 -2.29
N ALA A 51 3.51 -1.85 -2.91
CA ALA A 51 4.34 -2.06 -4.08
C ALA A 51 3.85 -1.28 -5.30
N ALA A 52 2.53 -1.22 -5.53
CA ALA A 52 1.92 -0.47 -6.61
C ALA A 52 2.13 1.05 -6.44
N GLU A 53 1.95 1.57 -5.23
CA GLU A 53 2.24 2.98 -4.89
C GLU A 53 3.71 3.31 -5.14
N ARG A 54 4.62 2.47 -4.65
CA ARG A 54 6.06 2.63 -4.86
C ARG A 54 6.41 2.62 -6.35
N TYR A 55 5.77 1.75 -7.13
CA TYR A 55 5.96 1.69 -8.57
C TYR A 55 5.48 2.98 -9.25
N ALA A 56 4.29 3.47 -8.92
CA ALA A 56 3.73 4.71 -9.47
C ALA A 56 4.60 5.94 -9.15
N ILE A 57 5.09 6.04 -7.92
CA ILE A 57 6.02 7.12 -7.53
C ILE A 57 7.32 7.00 -8.33
N ASN A 58 7.90 5.80 -8.43
CA ASN A 58 9.13 5.60 -9.21
C ASN A 58 8.95 5.88 -10.70
N SER A 59 7.79 5.53 -11.28
CA SER A 59 7.51 5.82 -12.68
C SER A 59 7.38 7.33 -12.90
N LEU A 60 6.67 8.04 -12.02
CA LEU A 60 6.56 9.49 -12.08
C LEU A 60 7.92 10.16 -11.93
N LEU A 61 8.72 9.76 -10.94
CA LEU A 61 10.08 10.29 -10.76
C LEU A 61 10.95 10.05 -11.99
N ARG A 62 10.91 8.85 -12.58
CA ARG A 62 11.66 8.54 -13.81
C ARG A 62 11.21 9.38 -14.98
N GLN A 63 9.91 9.58 -15.14
CA GLN A 63 9.35 10.45 -16.18
C GLN A 63 9.85 11.88 -16.00
N SER A 64 9.68 12.45 -14.81
CA SER A 64 10.09 13.82 -14.51
C SER A 64 11.59 14.04 -14.67
N LEU A 65 12.43 13.06 -14.28
CA LEU A 65 13.88 13.11 -14.49
C LEU A 65 14.28 13.08 -15.96
N HIS A 66 13.48 12.42 -16.81
CA HIS A 66 13.75 12.32 -18.25
C HIS A 66 13.24 13.55 -19.02
N GLU A 67 12.12 14.14 -18.57
CA GLU A 67 11.48 15.28 -19.23
C GLU A 67 12.03 16.64 -18.78
N ASN A 68 12.57 16.74 -17.56
CA ASN A 68 13.16 18.00 -17.09
C ASN A 68 14.68 18.04 -17.28
N SER A 69 15.12 18.99 -18.08
CA SER A 69 16.46 19.55 -17.96
C SER A 69 16.56 20.33 -16.65
N TYR A 70 17.14 19.71 -15.62
CA TYR A 70 17.45 20.39 -14.36
C TYR A 70 18.42 21.54 -14.63
N THR A 71 17.95 22.77 -14.53
CA THR A 71 18.82 23.93 -14.36
C THR A 71 19.12 24.09 -12.87
N PRO A 72 20.39 24.29 -12.47
CA PRO A 72 20.71 24.61 -11.08
C PRO A 72 19.88 25.81 -10.63
N LEU A 73 19.19 25.70 -9.49
CA LEU A 73 18.53 26.83 -8.85
C LEU A 73 19.60 27.84 -8.44
N THR A 74 19.57 29.01 -9.07
CA THR A 74 20.51 30.11 -8.84
C THR A 74 19.96 31.10 -7.81
N GLU A 75 20.83 31.98 -7.31
CA GLU A 75 20.46 33.06 -6.39
C GLU A 75 19.41 34.00 -7.03
N ASP A 76 19.51 34.24 -8.35
CA ASP A 76 18.54 35.00 -9.14
C ASP A 76 17.14 34.33 -9.18
N ASP A 77 17.08 32.99 -9.23
CA ASP A 77 15.81 32.26 -9.18
C ASP A 77 15.12 32.42 -7.82
N ALA A 78 15.91 32.39 -6.73
CA ALA A 78 15.41 32.57 -5.37
C ALA A 78 14.87 33.98 -5.14
N ASP A 79 15.55 35.00 -5.67
CA ASP A 79 15.11 36.40 -5.59
C ASP A 79 13.86 36.65 -6.45
N THR A 80 13.76 36.01 -7.62
CA THR A 80 12.56 36.05 -8.47
C THR A 80 11.33 35.47 -7.76
N ILE A 81 11.48 34.33 -7.08
CA ILE A 81 10.39 33.72 -6.30
C ILE A 81 9.97 34.64 -5.14
N ARG A 82 10.94 35.22 -4.42
CA ARG A 82 10.68 36.12 -3.28
C ARG A 82 9.88 37.35 -3.70
N HIS A 83 10.19 37.92 -4.86
CA HIS A 83 9.46 39.08 -5.40
C HIS A 83 8.06 38.73 -5.92
N SER A 84 7.82 37.49 -6.37
CA SER A 84 6.51 37.06 -6.89
C SER A 84 5.42 36.86 -5.82
N LEU A 85 5.81 36.83 -4.53
CA LEU A 85 4.94 36.60 -3.38
C LEU A 85 4.65 37.87 -2.56
N SER A 86 5.18 39.03 -2.99
CA SER A 86 4.96 40.35 -2.38
C SER A 86 3.96 41.17 -3.17
#